data_AF-A0A6L8GGE9-F1
#
_entry.id   AF-A0A6L8GGE9-F1
#
_cell.length_a   1.000
_cell.length_b   1.000
_cell.length_c   1.000
_cell.angle_alpha   90.00
_cell.angle_beta   90.00
_cell.angle_gamma   90.00
#
_symmetry.space_group_name_H-M   'P 1'
#
loop_
_entity.id
_entity.type
_entity.pdbx_description
1 polymer ?
#
loop_
_entity_poly.entity_id
_entity_poly.type
_entity_poly.pdbx_seq_one_letter_code
_entity_poly.pdbx_strand_id
1 'polypeptide(L)'
;MAERNTHYREGVYVTLALKAGAKIEAGQIAAVQRGGWAVPLAAALGLLAMGRAEESADNSSGVDGDETVLVMTGKSFLLDNSAGADAIEKQHVGLECYAAGAAKVALTDGGGSRPAAGEITDVDSAGVWVRPGPGPARVIIAEADIDFASAAEGATVSKTLPAAGAKVGDPVSLGLPANFSAGLVAQAYVDQANRVKVTVTNVTGAAIDPPSKKYRVMIHPRG
;
A
#
# COMPACT_ATOMS: atom_id res chain seq x y z
N MET A 1 -32.41 28.64 11.60
CA MET A 1 -31.60 27.40 11.56
C MET A 1 -31.01 27.22 12.94
N ALA A 2 -31.25 26.07 13.59
CA ALA A 2 -30.65 25.81 14.91
C ALA A 2 -29.14 25.60 14.76
N GLU A 3 -28.37 26.12 15.70
CA GLU A 3 -26.92 25.93 15.74
C GLU A 3 -26.61 24.43 15.94
N ARG A 4 -25.74 23.88 15.09
CA ARG A 4 -25.34 22.47 15.17
C ARG A 4 -24.13 22.33 16.09
N ASN A 5 -24.33 21.76 17.28
CA ASN A 5 -23.22 21.37 18.13
C ASN A 5 -22.45 20.21 17.49
N THR A 6 -21.30 20.52 16.89
CA THR A 6 -20.42 19.52 16.26
C THR A 6 -19.30 19.20 17.24
N HIS A 7 -19.36 18.04 17.89
CA HIS A 7 -18.34 17.60 18.84
C HIS A 7 -17.02 17.28 18.14
N TYR A 8 -15.89 17.59 18.79
CA TYR A 8 -14.56 17.22 18.32
C TYR A 8 -13.95 16.12 19.19
N ARG A 9 -13.03 15.35 18.62
CA ARG A 9 -12.13 14.43 19.33
C ARG A 9 -10.71 14.66 18.80
N GLU A 10 -9.71 14.49 19.65
CA GLU A 10 -8.30 14.64 19.25
C GLU A 10 -7.87 13.57 18.23
N GLY A 11 -8.50 12.40 18.27
CA GLY A 11 -8.24 11.29 17.36
C GLY A 11 -6.98 10.47 17.69
N VAL A 12 -6.16 10.92 18.63
CA VAL A 12 -4.97 10.17 19.09
C VAL A 12 -5.37 8.88 19.80
N TYR A 13 -6.33 8.95 20.72
CA TYR A 13 -6.89 7.76 21.37
C TYR A 13 -8.27 7.46 20.79
N VAL A 14 -8.45 6.24 20.31
CA VAL A 14 -9.68 5.76 19.71
C VAL A 14 -10.09 4.47 20.41
N THR A 15 -11.34 4.41 20.88
CA THR A 15 -11.95 3.18 21.39
C THR A 15 -12.52 2.39 20.22
N LEU A 16 -12.06 1.14 20.06
CA LEU A 16 -12.54 0.23 19.02
C LEU A 16 -13.29 -0.95 19.65
N ALA A 17 -14.40 -1.34 19.03
CA ALA A 17 -15.20 -2.49 19.45
C ALA A 17 -14.58 -3.80 18.94
N LEU A 18 -14.38 -4.78 19.82
CA LEU A 18 -13.73 -6.05 19.47
C LEU A 18 -14.68 -6.96 18.69
N LYS A 19 -14.09 -7.76 17.79
CA LYS A 19 -14.79 -8.86 17.14
C LYS A 19 -15.10 -9.98 18.13
N ALA A 20 -16.20 -10.70 17.94
CA ALA A 20 -16.49 -11.95 18.66
C ALA A 20 -15.31 -12.91 18.55
N GLY A 21 -14.87 -13.47 19.69
CA GLY A 21 -13.75 -14.40 19.75
C GLY A 21 -12.36 -13.74 19.71
N ALA A 22 -12.26 -12.42 19.57
CA ALA A 22 -10.98 -11.73 19.47
C ALA A 22 -10.42 -11.35 20.85
N LYS A 23 -9.09 -11.40 20.96
CA LYS A 23 -8.34 -10.91 22.11
C LYS A 23 -7.20 -10.04 21.60
N ILE A 24 -7.01 -8.88 22.22
CA ILE A 24 -5.93 -7.95 21.91
C ILE A 24 -5.19 -7.70 23.22
N GLU A 25 -3.88 -7.94 23.23
CA GLU A 25 -3.04 -7.67 24.39
C GLU A 25 -2.46 -6.26 24.34
N ALA A 26 -2.24 -5.66 25.51
CA ALA A 26 -1.56 -4.37 25.61
C ALA A 26 -0.20 -4.40 24.88
N GLY A 27 0.08 -3.36 24.11
CA GLY A 27 1.29 -3.24 23.30
C GLY A 27 1.20 -3.86 21.90
N GLN A 28 0.18 -4.66 21.60
CA GLN A 28 -0.06 -5.16 20.24
C GLN A 28 -0.65 -4.06 19.34
N ILE A 29 -0.43 -4.19 18.04
CA ILE A 29 -1.13 -3.38 17.04
C ILE A 29 -2.54 -3.94 16.83
N ALA A 30 -3.53 -3.09 17.09
CA ALA A 30 -4.91 -3.35 16.75
C ALA A 30 -5.15 -3.03 15.27
N ALA A 31 -5.91 -3.90 14.61
CA ALA A 31 -6.36 -3.73 13.24
C ALA A 31 -7.88 -3.83 13.16
N VAL A 32 -8.47 -3.22 12.14
CA VAL A 32 -9.90 -3.30 11.86
C VAL A 32 -10.12 -4.15 10.62
N GLN A 33 -10.97 -5.17 10.72
CA GLN A 33 -11.36 -5.98 9.57
C GLN A 33 -12.42 -5.25 8.73
N ARG A 34 -12.53 -5.59 7.43
CA ARG A 34 -13.76 -5.36 6.63
C ARG A 34 -14.99 -5.90 7.39
N GLY A 35 -15.70 -5.01 8.07
CA GLY A 35 -16.74 -5.34 9.05
C GLY A 35 -16.81 -4.34 10.20
N GLY A 36 -15.72 -3.59 10.44
CA GLY A 36 -15.69 -2.50 11.43
C GLY A 36 -15.25 -2.93 12.83
N TRP A 37 -14.92 -4.21 13.02
CA TRP A 37 -14.54 -4.77 14.31
C TRP A 37 -13.02 -4.88 14.47
N ALA A 38 -12.53 -4.64 15.68
CA ALA A 38 -11.12 -4.73 16.03
C ALA A 38 -10.68 -6.18 16.27
N VAL A 39 -9.52 -6.49 15.73
CA VAL A 39 -8.80 -7.76 15.87
C VAL A 39 -7.30 -7.47 16.04
N PRO A 40 -6.51 -8.38 16.62
CA PRO A 40 -5.06 -8.22 16.61
C PRO A 40 -4.54 -8.23 15.16
N LEU A 41 -3.54 -7.40 14.87
CA LEU A 41 -2.90 -7.40 13.56
C LEU A 41 -2.27 -8.78 13.28
N ALA A 42 -2.42 -9.27 12.05
CA ALA A 42 -1.89 -10.57 11.65
C ALA A 42 -1.50 -10.57 10.18
N ALA A 43 -0.77 -11.60 9.75
CA ALA A 43 -0.49 -11.91 8.36
C ALA A 43 -1.76 -12.43 7.64
N ALA A 44 -2.82 -11.62 7.61
CA ALA A 44 -4.11 -11.92 7.01
C ALA A 44 -4.63 -10.71 6.24
N LEU A 45 -5.10 -10.93 5.02
CA LEU A 45 -5.63 -9.88 4.16
C LEU A 45 -6.93 -9.26 4.71
N GLY A 46 -7.21 -8.03 4.30
CA GLY A 46 -8.44 -7.33 4.66
C GLY A 46 -8.43 -6.72 6.06
N LEU A 47 -7.26 -6.66 6.69
CA LEU A 47 -7.01 -5.95 7.94
C LEU A 47 -6.41 -4.56 7.65
N LEU A 48 -6.94 -3.54 8.34
CA LEU A 48 -6.40 -2.20 8.34
C LEU A 48 -5.75 -1.92 9.70
N ALA A 49 -4.43 -1.79 9.74
CA ALA A 49 -3.72 -1.43 10.97
C ALA A 49 -4.17 -0.04 11.45
N MET A 50 -4.49 0.11 12.74
CA MET A 50 -4.96 1.37 13.32
C MET A 50 -3.94 2.00 14.26
N GLY A 51 -3.36 1.21 15.17
CA GLY A 51 -2.51 1.73 16.23
C GLY A 51 -2.22 0.71 17.32
N ARG A 52 -1.50 1.13 18.37
CA ARG A 52 -1.14 0.26 19.50
C ARG A 52 -2.27 0.22 20.54
N ALA A 53 -2.61 -0.97 21.02
CA ALA A 53 -3.50 -1.15 22.15
C ALA A 53 -2.84 -0.69 23.46
N GLU A 54 -3.51 0.19 24.19
CA GLU A 54 -3.02 0.69 25.49
C GLU A 54 -3.41 -0.22 26.65
N GLU A 55 -4.40 -1.10 26.43
CA GLU A 55 -4.91 -2.06 27.39
C GLU A 55 -5.12 -3.42 26.74
N SER A 56 -5.13 -4.49 27.55
CA SER A 56 -5.55 -5.81 27.10
C SER A 56 -7.08 -5.89 27.18
N ALA A 57 -7.72 -6.34 26.10
CA ALA A 57 -9.15 -6.58 26.01
C ALA A 57 -9.42 -8.00 25.47
N ASP A 58 -10.39 -8.68 26.06
CA ASP A 58 -10.72 -10.07 25.76
C ASP A 58 -12.21 -10.23 25.47
N ASN A 59 -12.55 -10.42 24.20
CA ASN A 59 -13.90 -10.72 23.74
C ASN A 59 -14.04 -12.18 23.29
N SER A 60 -13.25 -13.09 23.87
CA SER A 60 -13.19 -14.50 23.46
C SER A 60 -14.53 -15.25 23.62
N SER A 61 -15.37 -14.83 24.57
CA SER A 61 -16.68 -15.42 24.85
C SER A 61 -17.88 -14.55 24.47
N GLY A 62 -17.65 -13.33 23.97
CA GLY A 62 -18.72 -12.37 23.63
C GLY A 62 -19.07 -12.34 22.14
N VAL A 63 -20.10 -11.56 21.81
CA VAL A 63 -20.47 -11.22 20.44
C VAL A 63 -19.75 -9.97 19.96
N ASP A 64 -19.90 -9.63 18.67
CA ASP A 64 -19.25 -8.45 18.10
C ASP A 64 -19.64 -7.18 18.87
N GLY A 65 -18.66 -6.52 19.48
CA GLY A 65 -18.79 -5.25 20.19
C GLY A 65 -19.20 -5.30 21.66
N ASP A 66 -19.22 -6.48 22.29
CA ASP A 66 -19.44 -6.59 23.75
C ASP A 66 -18.30 -5.95 24.56
N GLU A 67 -17.08 -6.01 24.03
CA GLU A 67 -15.89 -5.41 24.63
C GLU A 67 -15.24 -4.38 23.72
N THR A 68 -14.52 -3.44 24.33
CA THR A 68 -13.79 -2.38 23.62
C THR A 68 -12.33 -2.32 24.05
N VAL A 69 -11.47 -1.83 23.16
CA VAL A 69 -10.05 -1.56 23.46
C VAL A 69 -9.70 -0.12 23.13
N LEU A 70 -8.95 0.53 24.03
CA LEU A 70 -8.33 1.82 23.77
C LEU A 70 -7.07 1.66 22.91
N VAL A 71 -7.04 2.37 21.78
CA VAL A 71 -5.93 2.31 20.81
C VAL A 71 -5.34 3.70 20.59
N MET A 72 -4.02 3.82 20.73
CA MET A 72 -3.28 5.01 20.33
C MET A 72 -2.94 4.94 18.84
N THR A 73 -3.41 5.92 18.06
CA THR A 73 -3.24 6.02 16.60
C THR A 73 -2.33 7.20 16.22
N GLY A 74 -1.80 7.17 14.99
CA GLY A 74 -1.07 8.30 14.41
C GLY A 74 0.33 8.58 14.98
N LYS A 75 0.85 7.69 15.84
CA LYS A 75 2.21 7.74 16.40
C LYS A 75 3.05 6.56 15.91
N SER A 76 4.37 6.66 16.08
CA SER A 76 5.30 5.57 15.81
C SER A 76 5.46 4.68 17.04
N PHE A 77 5.43 3.36 16.83
CA PHE A 77 5.62 2.37 17.88
C PHE A 77 6.76 1.43 17.49
N LEU A 78 7.53 1.01 18.48
CA LEU A 78 8.59 0.03 18.31
C LEU A 78 7.97 -1.37 18.18
N LEU A 79 8.27 -2.06 17.07
CA LEU A 79 7.80 -3.39 16.75
C LEU A 79 8.97 -4.33 16.47
N ASP A 80 8.72 -5.63 16.65
CA ASP A 80 9.69 -6.67 16.35
C ASP A 80 9.97 -6.73 14.85
N ASN A 81 11.25 -6.87 14.51
CA ASN A 81 11.69 -7.05 13.14
C ASN A 81 11.58 -8.52 12.72
N SER A 82 11.27 -8.75 11.45
CA SER A 82 11.48 -10.04 10.82
C SER A 82 12.97 -10.29 10.56
N ALA A 83 13.31 -11.52 10.21
CA ALA A 83 14.70 -11.95 10.04
C ALA A 83 14.98 -12.37 8.59
N GLY A 84 16.27 -12.47 8.24
CA GLY A 84 16.72 -12.91 6.93
C GLY A 84 16.29 -11.93 5.82
N ALA A 85 15.81 -12.46 4.70
CA ALA A 85 15.40 -11.65 3.55
C ALA A 85 14.19 -10.73 3.82
N ASP A 86 13.44 -10.98 4.89
CA ASP A 86 12.29 -10.17 5.33
C ASP A 86 12.66 -9.10 6.37
N ALA A 87 13.94 -8.99 6.74
CA ALA A 87 14.41 -8.03 7.73
C ALA A 87 14.34 -6.58 7.20
N ILE A 88 13.85 -5.68 8.05
CA ILE A 88 13.80 -4.25 7.79
C ILE A 88 15.10 -3.61 8.30
N GLU A 89 15.78 -2.84 7.46
CA GLU A 89 17.06 -2.21 7.76
C GLU A 89 16.94 -0.70 7.56
N LYS A 90 17.97 0.06 7.98
CA LYS A 90 17.98 1.53 7.89
C LYS A 90 17.72 2.07 6.48
N GLN A 91 18.09 1.33 5.44
CA GLN A 91 17.83 1.70 4.05
C GLN A 91 16.34 1.66 3.66
N HIS A 92 15.50 1.02 4.47
CA HIS A 92 14.06 0.89 4.25
C HIS A 92 13.24 1.96 4.98
N VAL A 93 13.88 2.89 5.71
CA VAL A 93 13.16 3.99 6.38
C VAL A 93 12.42 4.85 5.34
N GLY A 94 11.16 5.17 5.62
CA GLY A 94 10.23 5.84 4.70
C GLY A 94 9.51 4.91 3.73
N LEU A 95 9.78 3.60 3.76
CA LEU A 95 9.02 2.59 3.02
C LEU A 95 7.86 2.03 3.86
N GLU A 96 6.91 1.41 3.17
CA GLU A 96 5.83 0.64 3.79
C GLU A 96 6.35 -0.72 4.27
N CYS A 97 5.85 -1.17 5.41
CA CYS A 97 6.12 -2.50 5.97
C CYS A 97 4.83 -3.31 6.10
N TYR A 98 4.97 -4.63 6.25
CA TYR A 98 3.86 -5.58 6.25
C TYR A 98 3.73 -6.32 7.57
N ALA A 99 2.51 -6.73 7.90
CA ALA A 99 2.24 -7.44 9.14
C ALA A 99 2.76 -8.88 9.10
N ALA A 100 3.71 -9.20 9.97
CA ALA A 100 4.14 -10.58 10.25
C ALA A 100 3.44 -11.14 11.50
N GLY A 101 2.94 -10.28 12.38
CA GLY A 101 2.15 -10.61 13.56
C GLY A 101 1.69 -9.35 14.30
N ALA A 102 1.03 -9.53 15.44
CA ALA A 102 0.40 -8.43 16.17
C ALA A 102 1.40 -7.39 16.72
N ALA A 103 2.65 -7.78 16.94
CA ALA A 103 3.74 -6.89 17.35
C ALA A 103 4.98 -7.03 16.46
N LYS A 104 4.84 -7.61 15.25
CA LYS A 104 5.97 -7.96 14.38
C LYS A 104 5.71 -7.56 12.92
N VAL A 105 6.72 -6.96 12.29
CA VAL A 105 6.67 -6.46 10.92
C VAL A 105 7.71 -7.10 10.01
N ALA A 106 7.46 -7.07 8.71
CA ALA A 106 8.32 -7.61 7.67
C ALA A 106 8.48 -6.63 6.50
N LEU A 107 9.59 -6.78 5.77
CA LEU A 107 9.87 -6.00 4.57
C LEU A 107 8.95 -6.35 3.40
N THR A 108 8.54 -7.62 3.26
CA THR A 108 7.75 -8.10 2.12
C THR A 108 6.33 -8.49 2.52
N ASP A 109 5.41 -8.42 1.54
CA ASP A 109 4.01 -8.81 1.68
C ASP A 109 3.79 -10.34 1.71
N GLY A 110 4.86 -11.13 1.68
CA GLY A 110 4.79 -12.60 1.64
C GLY A 110 4.08 -13.14 0.40
N GLY A 111 4.21 -12.48 -0.75
CA GLY A 111 3.49 -12.87 -1.97
C GLY A 111 2.02 -12.47 -1.94
N GLY A 112 1.70 -11.36 -1.27
CA GLY A 112 0.34 -10.86 -1.12
C GLY A 112 -0.49 -11.55 -0.05
N SER A 113 0.15 -12.11 0.99
CA SER A 113 -0.56 -12.73 2.14
C SER A 113 -0.61 -11.81 3.38
N ARG A 114 0.27 -10.81 3.44
CA ARG A 114 0.40 -9.89 4.57
C ARG A 114 -0.18 -8.51 4.23
N PRO A 115 -1.06 -7.95 5.06
CA PRO A 115 -1.56 -6.59 4.88
C PRO A 115 -0.45 -5.57 5.21
N ALA A 116 -0.59 -4.35 4.69
CA ALA A 116 0.25 -3.23 5.11
C ALA A 116 0.06 -2.96 6.62
N ALA A 117 1.18 -2.91 7.34
CA ALA A 117 1.19 -2.58 8.77
C ALA A 117 1.34 -1.08 9.00
N GLY A 118 2.09 -0.38 8.14
CA GLY A 118 2.31 1.05 8.21
C GLY A 118 3.63 1.49 7.59
N GLU A 119 4.06 2.71 7.90
CA GLU A 119 5.30 3.31 7.39
C GLU A 119 6.44 3.16 8.39
N ILE A 120 7.63 2.80 7.90
CA ILE A 120 8.85 2.72 8.70
C ILE A 120 9.38 4.13 8.96
N THR A 121 9.42 4.53 10.22
CA THR A 121 9.91 5.86 10.64
C THR A 121 11.35 5.86 11.13
N ASP A 122 11.82 4.77 11.74
CA ASP A 122 13.22 4.58 12.13
C ASP A 122 13.52 3.09 12.36
N VAL A 123 14.81 2.73 12.40
CA VAL A 123 15.28 1.37 12.74
C VAL A 123 16.47 1.49 13.69
N ASP A 124 16.35 0.91 14.87
CA ASP A 124 17.39 0.87 15.89
C ASP A 124 17.72 -0.57 16.33
N SER A 125 18.57 -0.71 17.35
CA SER A 125 18.95 -2.03 17.86
C SER A 125 17.83 -2.76 18.61
N ALA A 126 16.77 -2.05 19.01
CA ALA A 126 15.65 -2.62 19.73
C ALA A 126 14.55 -3.12 18.76
N GLY A 127 14.47 -2.56 17.55
CA GLY A 127 13.50 -3.00 16.54
C GLY A 127 13.23 -1.97 15.45
N VAL A 128 12.00 -2.00 14.94
CA VAL A 128 11.54 -1.13 13.85
C VAL A 128 10.48 -0.18 14.39
N TRP A 129 10.67 1.12 14.22
CA TRP A 129 9.68 2.13 14.56
C TRP A 129 8.70 2.29 13.41
N VAL A 130 7.46 1.87 13.61
CA VAL A 130 6.42 1.92 12.58
C VAL A 130 5.31 2.84 13.01
N ARG A 131 4.85 3.70 12.10
CA ARG A 131 3.59 4.43 12.25
C ARG A 131 2.46 3.60 11.63
N PRO A 132 1.59 2.95 12.44
CA PRO A 132 0.51 2.13 11.91
C PRO A 132 -0.56 2.99 11.27
N GLY A 133 -1.22 2.43 10.28
CA GLY A 133 -2.23 3.13 9.48
C GLY A 133 -1.94 3.04 7.99
N PRO A 134 -2.93 3.34 7.14
CA PRO A 134 -2.67 3.56 5.73
C PRO A 134 -1.68 4.72 5.64
N GLY A 135 -0.52 4.46 5.03
CA GLY A 135 0.48 5.49 4.80
C GLY A 135 -0.10 6.64 3.96
N PRO A 136 0.59 7.79 3.88
CA PRO A 136 0.21 8.79 2.90
C PRO A 136 0.10 8.12 1.52
N ALA A 137 -0.97 8.41 0.77
CA ALA A 137 -1.13 7.91 -0.58
C ALA A 137 0.12 8.28 -1.39
N ARG A 138 1.00 7.30 -1.58
CA ARG A 138 2.26 7.50 -2.27
C ARG A 138 1.98 7.39 -3.75
N VAL A 139 2.49 8.32 -4.56
CA VAL A 139 2.46 8.16 -6.02
C VAL A 139 3.88 7.83 -6.45
N ILE A 140 4.05 6.71 -7.14
CA ILE A 140 5.33 6.37 -7.76
C ILE A 140 5.34 7.04 -9.12
N ILE A 141 6.35 7.86 -9.37
CA ILE A 141 6.53 8.56 -10.63
C ILE A 141 7.78 7.97 -11.27
N ALA A 142 7.64 7.48 -12.48
CA ALA A 142 8.75 6.99 -13.27
C ALA A 142 8.68 7.55 -14.69
N GLU A 143 9.84 7.81 -15.28
CA GLU A 143 9.95 8.29 -16.65
C GLU A 143 11.14 7.65 -17.35
N ALA A 144 11.00 7.41 -18.65
CA ALA A 144 12.08 6.91 -19.48
C ALA A 144 11.83 7.32 -20.94
N ASP A 145 12.91 7.47 -21.68
CA ASP A 145 12.84 7.48 -23.14
C ASP A 145 12.52 6.07 -23.64
N ILE A 146 11.39 5.94 -24.32
CA ILE A 146 10.93 4.67 -24.88
C ILE A 146 11.01 4.74 -26.39
N ASP A 147 11.72 3.77 -26.95
CA ASP A 147 11.79 3.51 -28.39
C ASP A 147 10.98 2.24 -28.70
N PHE A 148 9.84 2.40 -29.37
CA PHE A 148 9.00 1.29 -29.79
C PHE A 148 9.49 0.75 -31.13
N ALA A 149 9.32 -0.55 -31.36
CA ALA A 149 9.46 -1.07 -32.72
C ALA A 149 8.33 -0.52 -33.61
N SER A 150 8.56 -0.50 -34.92
CA SER A 150 7.53 -0.16 -35.90
C SER A 150 6.28 -1.01 -35.69
N ALA A 151 5.13 -0.34 -35.59
CA ALA A 151 3.83 -0.95 -35.36
C ALA A 151 3.09 -1.11 -36.69
N ALA A 152 2.95 -2.36 -37.16
CA ALA A 152 2.10 -2.68 -38.31
C ALA A 152 0.62 -2.33 -38.05
N GLU A 153 -0.20 -2.32 -39.10
CA GLU A 153 -1.66 -2.11 -38.99
C GLU A 153 -2.29 -3.10 -37.99
N GLY A 154 -3.05 -2.58 -37.02
CA GLY A 154 -3.69 -3.35 -35.97
C GLY A 154 -2.72 -3.97 -34.94
N ALA A 155 -1.42 -3.79 -35.10
CA ALA A 155 -0.43 -4.39 -34.20
C ALA A 155 -0.31 -3.61 -32.89
N THR A 156 -0.02 -4.35 -31.81
CA THR A 156 0.34 -3.78 -30.52
C THR A 156 1.80 -4.09 -30.24
N VAL A 157 2.60 -3.04 -30.04
CA VAL A 157 4.01 -3.16 -29.62
C VAL A 157 4.15 -2.68 -28.19
N SER A 158 5.12 -3.23 -27.46
CA SER A 158 5.26 -2.96 -26.02
C SER A 158 6.72 -2.72 -25.63
N LYS A 159 6.92 -1.88 -24.62
CA LYS A 159 8.20 -1.66 -23.96
C LYS A 159 8.02 -1.55 -22.45
N THR A 160 9.14 -1.74 -21.77
CA THR A 160 9.20 -1.78 -20.33
C THR A 160 9.79 -0.48 -19.79
N LEU A 161 9.17 0.06 -18.76
CA LEU A 161 9.63 1.22 -17.99
C LEU A 161 9.86 0.78 -16.53
N PRO A 162 11.06 0.97 -15.97
CA PRO A 162 11.38 0.59 -14.60
C PRO A 162 10.69 1.54 -13.60
N ALA A 163 9.96 0.97 -12.65
CA ALA A 163 9.16 1.71 -11.69
C ALA A 163 9.25 1.07 -10.30
N ALA A 164 10.34 1.35 -9.58
CA ALA A 164 10.60 0.76 -8.26
C ALA A 164 9.46 1.04 -7.28
N GLY A 165 8.99 0.00 -6.60
CA GLY A 165 7.86 0.01 -5.67
C GLY A 165 6.51 -0.34 -6.28
N ALA A 166 6.39 -0.41 -7.62
CA ALA A 166 5.13 -0.75 -8.27
C ALA A 166 4.81 -2.25 -8.11
N LYS A 167 3.56 -2.58 -7.76
CA LYS A 167 3.05 -3.94 -7.63
C LYS A 167 2.05 -4.25 -8.74
N VAL A 168 1.96 -5.53 -9.10
CA VAL A 168 1.03 -5.99 -10.13
C VAL A 168 -0.40 -5.61 -9.75
N GLY A 169 -1.10 -4.94 -10.67
CA GLY A 169 -2.48 -4.47 -10.45
C GLY A 169 -2.60 -3.07 -9.86
N ASP A 170 -1.50 -2.38 -9.55
CA ASP A 170 -1.55 -0.97 -9.19
C ASP A 170 -2.07 -0.13 -10.37
N PRO A 171 -3.05 0.77 -10.14
CA PRO A 171 -3.51 1.71 -11.14
C PRO A 171 -2.38 2.60 -11.70
N VAL A 172 -2.25 2.64 -13.02
CA VAL A 172 -1.27 3.47 -13.72
C VAL A 172 -1.99 4.55 -14.51
N SER A 173 -1.55 5.80 -14.34
CA SER A 173 -1.87 6.90 -15.24
C SER A 173 -0.68 7.14 -16.18
N LEU A 174 -0.93 7.07 -17.48
CA LEU A 174 0.09 7.28 -18.51
C LEU A 174 0.11 8.76 -18.93
N GLY A 175 1.26 9.40 -18.75
CA GLY A 175 1.59 10.70 -19.33
C GLY A 175 2.23 10.53 -20.70
N LEU A 176 1.53 10.94 -21.75
CA LEU A 176 2.01 10.87 -23.12
C LEU A 176 3.01 11.99 -23.43
N PRO A 177 4.00 11.74 -24.32
CA PRO A 177 4.89 12.78 -24.79
C PRO A 177 4.13 13.84 -25.61
N ALA A 178 4.70 15.05 -25.66
CA ALA A 178 4.26 16.06 -26.61
C ALA A 178 4.42 15.53 -28.05
N ASN A 179 3.46 15.85 -28.92
CA ASN A 179 3.40 15.38 -30.31
C ASN A 179 3.39 13.84 -30.44
N PHE A 180 2.61 13.16 -29.60
CA PHE A 180 2.37 11.73 -29.74
C PHE A 180 1.82 11.38 -31.14
N SER A 181 2.39 10.34 -31.78
CA SER A 181 2.06 10.01 -33.16
C SER A 181 0.57 9.72 -33.34
N ALA A 182 -0.07 10.44 -34.26
CA ALA A 182 -1.48 10.26 -34.57
C ALA A 182 -1.76 8.84 -35.04
N GLY A 183 -2.92 8.29 -34.66
CA GLY A 183 -3.30 6.92 -35.03
C GLY A 183 -2.75 5.82 -34.13
N LEU A 184 -1.98 6.16 -33.10
CA LEU A 184 -1.62 5.25 -32.02
C LEU A 184 -2.56 5.44 -30.82
N VAL A 185 -2.81 4.34 -30.10
CA VAL A 185 -3.47 4.34 -28.79
C VAL A 185 -2.51 3.74 -27.78
N ALA A 186 -2.18 4.48 -26.74
CA ALA A 186 -1.23 4.04 -25.72
C ALA A 186 -1.93 3.62 -24.43
N GLN A 187 -1.42 2.57 -23.80
CA GLN A 187 -1.85 2.07 -22.50
C GLN A 187 -0.64 1.70 -21.65
N ALA A 188 -0.80 1.68 -20.33
CA ALA A 188 0.24 1.23 -19.42
C ALA A 188 -0.36 0.46 -18.25
N TYR A 189 0.34 -0.58 -17.80
CA TYR A 189 -0.05 -1.38 -16.65
C TYR A 189 1.18 -1.99 -15.96
N VAL A 190 1.11 -2.23 -14.65
CA VAL A 190 2.16 -2.93 -13.91
C VAL A 190 2.02 -4.43 -14.20
N ASP A 191 2.93 -4.98 -14.98
CA ASP A 191 2.88 -6.38 -15.40
C ASP A 191 3.68 -7.31 -14.48
N GLN A 192 4.69 -6.76 -13.79
CA GLN A 192 5.50 -7.42 -12.75
C GLN A 192 5.92 -6.40 -11.69
N ALA A 193 6.39 -6.89 -10.54
CA ALA A 193 6.94 -6.02 -9.50
C ALA A 193 8.04 -5.12 -10.06
N ASN A 194 8.04 -3.86 -9.64
CA ASN A 194 8.98 -2.81 -10.04
C ASN A 194 8.95 -2.44 -11.54
N ARG A 195 7.90 -2.83 -12.28
CA ARG A 195 7.91 -2.79 -13.75
C ARG A 195 6.57 -2.38 -14.35
N VAL A 196 6.57 -1.29 -15.11
CA VAL A 196 5.41 -0.88 -15.92
C VAL A 196 5.64 -1.27 -17.38
N LYS A 197 4.66 -1.94 -17.97
CA LYS A 197 4.62 -2.19 -19.41
C LYS A 197 3.80 -1.10 -20.08
N VAL A 198 4.41 -0.40 -21.02
CA VAL A 198 3.74 0.59 -21.88
C VAL A 198 3.51 -0.06 -23.25
N THR A 199 2.29 -0.01 -23.74
CA THR A 199 1.88 -0.60 -25.01
C THR A 199 1.31 0.47 -25.92
N VAL A 200 1.63 0.41 -27.21
CA VAL A 200 0.99 1.25 -28.23
C VAL A 200 0.36 0.35 -29.29
N THR A 201 -0.91 0.61 -29.60
CA THR A 201 -1.69 -0.09 -30.62
C THR A 201 -1.90 0.85 -31.80
N ASN A 202 -1.51 0.40 -33.00
CA ASN A 202 -1.77 1.14 -34.23
C ASN A 202 -3.18 0.85 -34.73
N VAL A 203 -4.04 1.88 -34.75
CA VAL A 203 -5.43 1.78 -35.19
C VAL A 203 -5.64 2.33 -36.61
N THR A 204 -4.56 2.50 -37.36
CA THR A 204 -4.58 2.99 -38.75
C THR A 204 -4.35 1.88 -39.75
N GLY A 205 -4.63 2.16 -41.03
CA GLY A 205 -4.40 1.24 -42.15
C GLY A 205 -2.97 1.22 -42.71
N ALA A 206 -1.98 1.74 -41.98
CA ALA A 206 -0.58 1.77 -42.42
C ALA A 206 0.37 1.57 -41.24
N ALA A 207 1.57 1.04 -41.49
CA ALA A 207 2.57 0.92 -40.44
C ALA A 207 3.03 2.30 -39.93
N ILE A 208 3.18 2.44 -38.63
CA ILE A 208 3.67 3.66 -37.97
C ILE A 208 4.94 3.29 -37.20
N ASP A 209 6.01 4.06 -37.41
CA ASP A 209 7.24 3.96 -36.62
C ASP A 209 7.27 5.09 -35.57
N PRO A 210 6.94 4.82 -34.30
CA PRO A 210 6.86 5.86 -33.29
C PRO A 210 8.27 6.34 -32.94
N PRO A 211 8.56 7.65 -32.93
CA PRO A 211 9.88 8.13 -32.55
C PRO A 211 10.15 7.83 -31.07
N SER A 212 11.42 7.60 -30.74
CA SER A 212 11.86 7.55 -29.35
C SER A 212 11.51 8.86 -28.63
N LYS A 213 10.74 8.75 -27.54
CA LYS A 213 10.24 9.89 -26.75
C LYS A 213 10.17 9.54 -25.28
N LYS A 214 10.19 10.57 -24.43
CA LYS A 214 10.00 10.43 -22.99
C LYS A 214 8.54 10.12 -22.65
N TYR A 215 8.30 8.98 -22.03
CA TYR A 215 7.02 8.62 -21.42
C TYR A 215 7.11 8.76 -19.91
N ARG A 216 6.02 9.21 -19.28
CA ARG A 216 5.90 9.32 -17.83
C ARG A 216 4.76 8.43 -17.36
N VAL A 217 4.96 7.72 -16.27
CA VAL A 217 3.92 6.94 -15.60
C VAL A 217 3.77 7.40 -14.16
N MET A 218 2.53 7.51 -13.72
CA MET A 218 2.18 7.70 -12.31
C MET A 218 1.47 6.45 -11.86
N ILE A 219 2.10 5.69 -10.97
CA ILE A 219 1.50 4.51 -10.35
C ILE A 219 0.93 4.93 -9.01
N HIS A 220 -0.29 4.50 -8.73
CA HIS A 220 -0.98 4.69 -7.46
C HIS A 220 -0.98 3.34 -6.75
N PRO A 221 0.01 3.04 -5.90
CA PRO A 221 0.07 1.79 -5.17
C PRO A 221 -1.19 1.64 -4.33
N ARG A 222 -1.80 0.46 -4.38
CA ARG A 222 -2.86 0.12 -3.42
C ARG A 222 -2.18 -0.25 -2.10
N GLY A 223 -2.54 0.48 -1.04
CA GLY A 223 -2.23 0.08 0.34
C GLY A 223 -2.97 -1.18 0.76
#